data_AF-A0AA90P7N3-F1
#
_entry.id   AF-A0AA90P7N3-F1
#
_cell.length_a   1.000
_cell.length_b   1.000
_cell.length_c   1.000
_cell.angle_alpha   90.00
_cell.angle_beta   90.00
_cell.angle_gamma   90.00
#
_symmetry.space_group_name_H-M   'P 1'
#
loop_
_entity.id
_entity.type
_entity.pdbx_description
1 polymer ?
#
loop_
_entity_poly.entity_id
_entity_poly.type
_entity_poly.pdbx_seq_one_letter_code
_entity_poly.pdbx_strand_id
1 'polypeptide(L)'
;MKNNPCDNPLFSAIEKQSEFIKLSIDHVNWLNDMIPPVFREIQASTLAIDRIMKSVSPQYKIFDTFEKIRRDIEQTEEDMEVFQAAIVELGYPPHYDVDIRQMRKIVKDFIEDKKQVVEYIDEFMALNYDATAMNEMLIKWDGKPFLERRIQILRNVVRAHNQGMYHLAVLGIISQYEGIIVDAFSITGHVNGHIQQILLEHLLKHKNVISFGFDKVIYDYYNSNILVSFRHGEELGANISRHAILHGGHTDFGTLPISLKVILLFDFLVDAIEELTPERILDCQNAVEKKRNKK
;
A
#
# COMPACT_ATOMS: atom_id res chain seq x y z
N MET A 1 38.44 -41.69 -45.11
CA MET A 1 38.05 -40.36 -44.60
C MET A 1 36.92 -40.59 -43.62
N LYS A 2 37.15 -40.32 -42.32
CA LYS A 2 36.14 -40.52 -41.26
C LYS A 2 35.24 -39.29 -41.26
N ASN A 3 33.99 -39.44 -41.68
CA ASN A 3 33.00 -38.38 -41.55
C ASN A 3 32.74 -38.14 -40.06
N ASN A 4 33.03 -36.92 -39.60
CA ASN A 4 32.79 -36.50 -38.25
C ASN A 4 31.26 -36.44 -38.03
N PRO A 5 30.68 -37.10 -37.03
CA PRO A 5 29.23 -37.17 -36.84
C PRO A 5 28.58 -35.79 -36.59
N CYS A 6 29.38 -34.77 -36.29
CA CYS A 6 28.94 -33.41 -36.01
C CYS A 6 28.60 -32.56 -37.25
N ASP A 7 28.93 -33.01 -38.47
CA ASP A 7 28.62 -32.25 -39.70
C ASP A 7 27.28 -32.65 -40.33
N ASN A 8 26.43 -33.38 -39.60
CA ASN A 8 25.09 -33.74 -40.08
C ASN A 8 24.12 -32.55 -39.91
N PRO A 9 23.60 -31.97 -41.00
CA PRO A 9 22.66 -30.84 -40.95
C PRO A 9 21.40 -31.12 -40.14
N LEU A 10 21.01 -32.40 -40.02
CA LEU A 10 19.86 -32.82 -39.24
C LEU A 10 20.11 -32.66 -37.73
N PHE A 11 21.35 -32.88 -37.27
CA PHE A 11 21.71 -32.79 -35.85
C PHE A 11 21.77 -31.34 -35.38
N SER A 12 22.34 -30.44 -36.19
CA SER A 12 22.35 -29.00 -35.88
C SER A 12 20.96 -28.37 -35.94
N ALA A 13 20.06 -28.90 -36.78
CA ALA A 13 18.65 -28.49 -36.81
C ALA A 13 17.90 -28.91 -35.54
N ILE A 14 18.14 -30.13 -35.03
CA ILE A 14 17.54 -30.63 -33.78
C ILE A 14 18.05 -29.85 -32.57
N GLU A 15 19.36 -29.54 -32.51
CA GLU A 15 19.92 -28.71 -31.43
C GLU A 15 19.33 -27.30 -31.41
N LYS A 16 19.23 -26.64 -32.57
CA LYS A 16 18.60 -25.31 -32.68
C LYS A 16 17.12 -25.32 -32.28
N GLN A 17 16.40 -26.38 -32.61
CA GLN A 17 14.99 -26.51 -32.26
C GLN A 17 14.80 -26.80 -30.76
N SER A 18 15.68 -27.61 -30.17
CA SER A 18 15.76 -27.85 -28.71
C SER A 18 16.06 -26.56 -27.94
N GLU A 19 17.02 -25.77 -28.42
CA GLU A 19 17.42 -24.49 -27.81
C GLU A 19 16.30 -23.44 -27.89
N PHE A 20 15.60 -23.38 -29.02
CA PHE A 20 14.42 -22.53 -29.20
C PHE A 20 13.25 -22.93 -28.28
N ILE A 21 13.01 -24.24 -28.12
CA ILE A 21 11.99 -24.76 -27.19
C ILE A 21 12.35 -24.40 -25.75
N LYS A 22 13.63 -24.52 -25.37
CA LYS A 22 14.11 -24.13 -24.04
C LYS A 22 13.93 -22.64 -23.76
N LEU A 23 14.31 -21.78 -24.70
CA LEU A 23 14.10 -20.33 -24.63
C LEU A 23 12.62 -19.93 -24.56
N SER A 24 11.76 -20.72 -25.20
CA SER A 24 10.30 -20.53 -25.15
C SER A 24 9.72 -20.96 -23.80
N ILE A 25 10.22 -22.07 -23.23
CA ILE A 25 9.82 -22.54 -21.90
C ILE A 25 10.29 -21.57 -20.81
N ASP A 26 11.52 -21.06 -20.91
CA ASP A 26 12.07 -20.10 -19.95
C ASP A 26 11.31 -18.75 -20.01
N HIS A 27 10.89 -18.30 -21.21
CA HIS A 27 9.99 -17.15 -21.35
C HIS A 27 8.61 -17.38 -20.75
N VAL A 28 8.03 -18.57 -20.93
CA VAL A 28 6.73 -18.93 -20.35
C VAL A 28 6.81 -19.03 -18.84
N ASN A 29 7.91 -19.55 -18.28
CA ASN A 29 8.15 -19.60 -16.84
C ASN A 29 8.36 -18.20 -16.26
N TRP A 30 9.10 -17.33 -16.96
CA TRP A 30 9.26 -15.93 -16.58
C TRP A 30 7.92 -15.17 -16.56
N LEU A 31 7.05 -15.39 -17.55
CA LEU A 31 5.69 -14.84 -17.56
C LEU A 31 4.80 -15.42 -16.43
N ASN A 32 4.98 -16.71 -16.10
CA ASN A 32 4.25 -17.37 -15.01
C ASN A 32 4.66 -16.90 -13.60
N ASP A 33 5.88 -16.37 -13.46
CA ASP A 33 6.38 -15.79 -12.20
C ASP A 33 5.95 -14.33 -12.02
N MET A 34 5.53 -13.67 -13.11
CA MET A 34 5.06 -12.28 -13.12
C MET A 34 3.54 -12.16 -12.86
N ILE A 35 2.78 -13.26 -13.02
CA ILE A 35 1.33 -13.31 -12.78
C ILE A 35 1.05 -13.74 -11.32
N PRO A 36 0.36 -12.91 -10.50
CA PRO A 36 0.08 -13.24 -9.10
C PRO A 36 -0.63 -14.61 -8.94
N PRO A 37 -0.39 -15.40 -7.87
CA PRO A 37 -0.97 -16.74 -7.72
C PRO A 37 -2.49 -16.83 -7.80
N VAL A 38 -3.20 -15.76 -7.38
CA VAL A 38 -4.67 -15.65 -7.55
C VAL A 38 -5.06 -15.72 -9.02
N PHE A 39 -4.29 -15.10 -9.92
CA PHE A 39 -4.55 -15.17 -11.35
C PHE A 39 -4.28 -16.56 -11.93
N ARG A 40 -3.32 -17.31 -11.36
CA ARG A 40 -3.07 -18.71 -11.77
C ARG A 40 -4.25 -19.62 -11.43
N GLU A 41 -4.84 -19.48 -10.25
CA GLU A 41 -6.04 -20.23 -9.86
C GLU A 41 -7.27 -19.83 -10.69
N ILE A 42 -7.44 -18.53 -10.97
CA ILE A 42 -8.50 -18.02 -11.83
C ILE A 42 -8.33 -18.54 -13.27
N GLN A 43 -7.10 -18.56 -13.80
CA GLN A 43 -6.78 -19.04 -15.15
C GLN A 43 -6.98 -20.55 -15.29
N ALA A 44 -6.56 -21.33 -14.29
CA ALA A 44 -6.79 -22.79 -14.29
C ALA A 44 -8.29 -23.13 -14.23
N SER A 45 -9.04 -22.41 -13.39
CA SER A 45 -10.50 -22.58 -13.25
C SER A 45 -11.26 -22.18 -14.51
N THR A 46 -10.82 -21.12 -15.19
CA THR A 46 -11.45 -20.64 -16.43
C THR A 46 -11.14 -21.50 -17.63
N LEU A 47 -9.95 -22.10 -17.75
CA LEU A 47 -9.65 -23.10 -18.78
C LEU A 47 -10.53 -24.35 -18.65
N ALA A 48 -10.85 -24.75 -17.42
CA ALA A 48 -11.80 -25.84 -17.17
C ALA A 48 -13.22 -25.45 -17.59
N ILE A 49 -13.68 -24.23 -17.27
CA ILE A 49 -14.99 -23.71 -17.65
C ILE A 49 -15.12 -23.51 -19.17
N ASP A 50 -14.09 -23.02 -19.85
CA ASP A 50 -14.08 -22.83 -21.31
C ASP A 50 -14.18 -24.16 -22.07
N ARG A 51 -13.53 -25.23 -21.59
CA ARG A 51 -13.70 -26.59 -22.15
C ARG A 51 -15.13 -27.11 -21.99
N ILE A 52 -15.76 -26.86 -20.84
CA ILE A 52 -17.15 -27.25 -20.57
C ILE A 52 -18.11 -26.41 -21.42
N MET A 53 -17.87 -25.12 -21.58
CA MET A 53 -18.78 -24.24 -22.29
C MET A 53 -18.66 -24.34 -23.81
N LYS A 54 -17.46 -24.61 -24.36
CA LYS A 54 -17.28 -24.93 -25.79
C LYS A 54 -17.99 -26.21 -26.21
N SER A 55 -18.19 -27.17 -25.30
CA SER A 55 -18.97 -28.39 -25.60
C SER A 55 -20.48 -28.15 -25.53
N VAL A 56 -20.94 -27.09 -24.86
CA VAL A 56 -22.36 -26.73 -24.68
C VAL A 56 -22.85 -25.68 -25.69
N SER A 57 -22.02 -24.70 -26.05
CA SER A 57 -22.33 -23.69 -27.08
C SER A 57 -21.05 -23.22 -27.79
N PRO A 58 -20.79 -23.68 -29.03
CA PRO A 58 -19.59 -23.33 -29.80
C PRO A 58 -19.45 -21.83 -30.12
N GLN A 59 -20.50 -21.05 -29.88
CA GLN A 59 -20.62 -19.64 -30.28
C GLN A 59 -20.28 -18.67 -29.14
N TYR A 60 -20.14 -19.19 -27.91
CA TYR A 60 -19.86 -18.38 -26.72
C TYR A 60 -18.36 -18.10 -26.61
N LYS A 61 -17.95 -16.85 -26.81
CA LYS A 61 -16.54 -16.45 -26.74
C LYS A 61 -16.16 -16.00 -25.33
N ILE A 62 -16.04 -16.98 -24.42
CA ILE A 62 -15.51 -16.75 -23.06
C ILE A 62 -14.12 -16.10 -23.11
N PHE A 63 -13.32 -16.43 -24.12
CA PHE A 63 -12.01 -15.81 -24.35
C PHE A 63 -12.07 -14.29 -24.60
N ASP A 64 -13.06 -13.77 -25.32
CA ASP A 64 -13.18 -12.32 -25.56
C ASP A 64 -13.59 -11.58 -24.28
N THR A 65 -14.48 -12.19 -23.48
CA THR A 65 -14.86 -11.69 -22.15
C THR A 65 -13.67 -11.74 -21.19
N PHE A 66 -12.86 -12.80 -21.25
CA PHE A 66 -11.67 -12.96 -20.40
C PHE A 66 -10.55 -11.99 -20.79
N GLU A 67 -10.30 -11.77 -22.08
CA GLU A 67 -9.37 -10.75 -22.55
C GLU A 67 -9.82 -9.35 -22.17
N LYS A 68 -11.14 -9.08 -22.17
CA LYS A 68 -11.68 -7.83 -21.66
C LYS A 68 -11.46 -7.70 -20.15
N ILE A 69 -11.73 -8.74 -19.36
CA ILE A 69 -11.47 -8.76 -17.92
C ILE A 69 -9.98 -8.58 -17.62
N ARG A 70 -9.10 -9.26 -18.38
CA ARG A 70 -7.64 -9.13 -18.26
C ARG A 70 -7.19 -7.69 -18.54
N ARG A 71 -7.67 -7.07 -19.62
CA ARG A 71 -7.36 -5.66 -19.93
C ARG A 71 -7.92 -4.70 -18.89
N ASP A 72 -9.16 -4.93 -18.42
CA ASP A 72 -9.77 -4.10 -17.39
C ASP A 72 -8.98 -4.20 -16.06
N ILE A 73 -8.38 -5.35 -15.78
CA ILE A 73 -7.50 -5.58 -14.62
C ILE A 73 -6.11 -4.95 -14.82
N GLU A 74 -5.46 -5.14 -15.98
CA GLU A 74 -4.16 -4.53 -16.28
C GLU A 74 -4.26 -3.00 -16.27
N GLN A 75 -5.35 -2.45 -16.82
CA GLN A 75 -5.64 -1.03 -16.72
C GLN A 75 -5.89 -0.60 -15.27
N THR A 76 -6.51 -1.44 -14.44
CA THR A 76 -6.70 -1.14 -13.01
C THR A 76 -5.38 -1.11 -12.24
N GLU A 77 -4.42 -1.97 -12.61
CA GLU A 77 -3.08 -2.01 -12.03
C GLU A 77 -2.28 -0.75 -12.38
N GLU A 78 -2.24 -0.37 -13.66
CA GLU A 78 -1.61 0.88 -14.10
C GLU A 78 -2.29 2.11 -13.46
N ASP A 79 -3.63 2.15 -13.45
CA ASP A 79 -4.39 3.23 -12.79
C ASP A 79 -4.05 3.31 -11.30
N MET A 80 -3.84 2.18 -10.63
CA MET A 80 -3.50 2.12 -9.21
C MET A 80 -2.11 2.71 -8.95
N GLU A 81 -1.09 2.36 -9.74
CA GLU A 81 0.26 2.92 -9.59
C GLU A 81 0.26 4.44 -9.81
N VAL A 82 -0.44 4.93 -10.83
CA VAL A 82 -0.56 6.38 -11.07
C VAL A 82 -1.33 7.06 -9.96
N PHE A 83 -2.40 6.45 -9.46
CA PHE A 83 -3.17 6.96 -8.34
C PHE A 83 -2.30 7.10 -7.08
N GLN A 84 -1.45 6.11 -6.78
CA GLN A 84 -0.52 6.17 -5.65
C GLN A 84 0.39 7.39 -5.71
N ALA A 85 1.02 7.60 -6.87
CA ALA A 85 1.89 8.74 -7.07
C ALA A 85 1.11 10.06 -6.95
N ALA A 86 -0.06 10.13 -7.60
CA ALA A 86 -0.89 11.32 -7.60
C ALA A 86 -1.37 11.69 -6.19
N ILE A 87 -1.92 10.74 -5.43
CA ILE A 87 -2.53 11.03 -4.12
C ILE A 87 -1.48 11.47 -3.08
N VAL A 88 -0.28 10.88 -3.15
CA VAL A 88 0.86 11.31 -2.33
C VAL A 88 1.34 12.70 -2.72
N GLU A 89 1.42 12.99 -4.02
CA GLU A 89 1.82 14.30 -4.51
C GLU A 89 0.79 15.40 -4.15
N LEU A 90 -0.49 15.03 -4.07
CA LEU A 90 -1.58 15.85 -3.55
C LEU A 90 -1.58 15.93 -2.00
N GLY A 91 -0.63 15.25 -1.35
CA GLY A 91 -0.37 15.35 0.08
C GLY A 91 -1.26 14.46 0.94
N TYR A 92 -1.89 13.43 0.38
CA TYR A 92 -2.69 12.44 1.11
C TYR A 92 -1.95 11.09 1.18
N PRO A 93 -2.08 10.34 2.29
CA PRO A 93 -1.64 8.96 2.31
C PRO A 93 -2.54 8.13 1.38
N PRO A 94 -2.00 7.21 0.57
CA PRO A 94 -2.82 6.30 -0.22
C PRO A 94 -3.65 5.38 0.70
N HIS A 95 -4.88 5.09 0.30
CA HIS A 95 -5.84 4.29 1.06
C HIS A 95 -6.67 3.42 0.11
N TYR A 96 -6.99 2.19 0.52
CA TYR A 96 -7.67 1.21 -0.36
C TYR A 96 -9.17 1.46 -0.56
N ASP A 97 -9.75 2.43 0.17
CA ASP A 97 -11.21 2.58 0.29
C ASP A 97 -11.79 3.61 -0.69
N VAL A 98 -10.99 4.10 -1.63
CA VAL A 98 -11.47 4.99 -2.69
C VAL A 98 -12.12 4.15 -3.80
N ASP A 99 -13.37 4.46 -4.17
CA ASP A 99 -14.08 3.76 -5.24
C ASP A 99 -13.27 3.82 -6.55
N ILE A 100 -13.15 2.67 -7.23
CA ILE A 100 -12.34 2.53 -8.45
C ILE A 100 -12.69 3.54 -9.55
N ARG A 101 -13.95 3.98 -9.67
CA ARG A 101 -14.35 4.99 -10.66
C ARG A 101 -13.87 6.38 -10.24
N GLN A 102 -13.90 6.68 -8.96
CA GLN A 102 -13.37 7.93 -8.43
C GLN A 102 -11.84 7.98 -8.54
N MET A 103 -11.17 6.87 -8.21
CA MET A 103 -9.74 6.68 -8.42
C MET A 103 -9.34 6.98 -9.87
N ARG A 104 -10.01 6.33 -10.83
CA ARG A 104 -9.80 6.56 -12.28
C ARG A 104 -10.05 8.00 -12.70
N LYS A 105 -11.08 8.65 -12.14
CA LYS A 105 -11.33 10.07 -12.40
C LYS A 105 -10.15 10.93 -11.92
N ILE A 106 -9.67 10.71 -10.70
CA ILE A 106 -8.51 11.45 -10.15
C ILE A 106 -7.28 11.23 -11.01
N VAL A 107 -6.98 9.98 -11.38
CA VAL A 107 -5.86 9.64 -12.26
C VAL A 107 -5.94 10.39 -13.59
N LYS A 108 -7.11 10.32 -14.25
CA LYS A 108 -7.34 10.99 -15.52
C LYS A 108 -7.15 12.51 -15.39
N ASP A 109 -7.84 13.14 -14.43
CA ASP A 109 -7.78 14.59 -14.24
C ASP A 109 -6.36 15.03 -13.85
N PHE A 110 -5.62 14.21 -13.11
CA PHE A 110 -4.23 14.51 -12.70
C PHE A 110 -3.27 14.49 -13.88
N ILE A 111 -3.43 13.52 -14.80
CA ILE A 111 -2.65 13.44 -16.03
C ILE A 111 -2.98 14.60 -16.98
N GLU A 112 -4.26 14.98 -17.09
CA GLU A 112 -4.73 16.04 -18.00
C GLU A 112 -4.40 17.44 -17.47
N ASP A 113 -4.76 17.75 -16.22
CA ASP A 113 -4.48 19.02 -15.55
C ASP A 113 -4.37 18.84 -14.03
N LYS A 114 -3.15 18.55 -13.57
CA LYS A 114 -2.83 18.48 -12.14
C LYS A 114 -3.33 19.69 -11.33
N LYS A 115 -3.31 20.91 -11.88
CA LYS A 115 -3.74 22.10 -11.10
C LYS A 115 -5.22 22.03 -10.76
N GLN A 116 -6.04 21.55 -11.70
CA GLN A 116 -7.46 21.34 -11.47
C GLN A 116 -7.70 20.36 -10.30
N VAL A 117 -6.92 19.29 -10.22
CA VAL A 117 -7.06 18.30 -9.13
C VAL A 117 -6.72 18.89 -7.78
N VAL A 118 -5.66 19.72 -7.70
CA VAL A 118 -5.29 20.42 -6.47
C VAL A 118 -6.42 21.30 -5.93
N GLU A 119 -7.25 21.87 -6.82
CA GLU A 119 -8.36 22.74 -6.42
C GLU A 119 -9.51 21.99 -5.73
N TYR A 120 -9.73 20.71 -6.05
CA TYR A 120 -10.88 19.95 -5.51
C TYR A 120 -10.52 18.79 -4.59
N ILE A 121 -9.24 18.36 -4.53
CA ILE A 121 -8.88 17.10 -3.84
C ILE A 121 -9.29 17.10 -2.36
N ASP A 122 -9.13 18.22 -1.66
CA ASP A 122 -9.50 18.32 -0.24
C ASP A 122 -11.01 18.16 -0.03
N GLU A 123 -11.84 18.76 -0.90
CA GLU A 123 -13.29 18.62 -0.88
C GLU A 123 -13.70 17.18 -1.24
N PHE A 124 -13.08 16.60 -2.27
CA PHE A 124 -13.31 15.21 -2.65
C PHE A 124 -13.04 14.26 -1.48
N MET A 125 -11.89 14.43 -0.80
CA MET A 125 -11.53 13.58 0.33
C MET A 125 -12.47 13.80 1.52
N ALA A 126 -12.92 15.02 1.77
CA ALA A 126 -13.91 15.31 2.81
C ALA A 126 -15.27 14.68 2.53
N LEU A 127 -15.69 14.62 1.26
CA LEU A 127 -16.94 13.96 0.86
C LEU A 127 -16.84 12.44 0.91
N ASN A 128 -15.69 11.88 0.52
CA ASN A 128 -15.47 10.43 0.54
C ASN A 128 -15.32 9.90 1.97
N TYR A 129 -14.80 10.72 2.87
CA TYR A 129 -14.52 10.38 4.26
C TYR A 129 -15.35 11.24 5.23
N ASP A 130 -16.66 11.19 5.04
CA ASP A 130 -17.62 11.91 5.85
C ASP A 130 -17.75 11.34 7.28
N ALA A 131 -18.65 11.90 8.08
CA ALA A 131 -18.89 11.43 9.44
C ALA A 131 -19.35 9.96 9.49
N THR A 132 -20.03 9.46 8.46
CA THR A 132 -20.45 8.05 8.37
C THR A 132 -19.22 7.17 8.21
N ALA A 133 -18.38 7.45 7.22
CA ALA A 133 -17.14 6.72 6.95
C ALA A 133 -16.20 6.74 8.17
N MET A 134 -16.07 7.88 8.84
CA MET A 134 -15.27 8.00 10.08
C MET A 134 -15.78 7.09 11.21
N ASN A 135 -17.10 6.95 11.36
CA ASN A 135 -17.68 6.07 12.37
C ASN A 135 -17.55 4.58 11.97
N GLU A 136 -17.60 4.26 10.68
CA GLU A 136 -17.35 2.90 10.18
C GLU A 136 -15.89 2.47 10.46
N MET A 137 -14.92 3.36 10.22
CA MET A 137 -13.52 3.13 10.62
C MET A 137 -13.40 2.88 12.13
N LEU A 138 -14.10 3.67 12.94
CA LEU A 138 -14.09 3.50 14.40
C LEU A 138 -14.63 2.14 14.83
N ILE A 139 -15.70 1.65 14.19
CA ILE A 139 -16.27 0.32 14.45
C ILE A 139 -15.25 -0.77 14.08
N LYS A 140 -14.60 -0.63 12.92
CA LYS A 140 -13.50 -1.52 12.49
C LYS A 140 -12.37 -1.54 13.52
N TRP A 141 -11.98 -0.40 14.07
CA TRP A 141 -10.94 -0.30 15.10
C TRP A 141 -11.35 -0.92 16.44
N ASP A 142 -12.60 -0.71 16.89
CA ASP A 142 -13.12 -1.24 18.15
C ASP A 142 -13.12 -2.78 18.17
N GLY A 143 -13.25 -3.41 17.01
CA GLY A 143 -13.18 -4.86 16.85
C GLY A 143 -11.77 -5.46 17.00
N LYS A 144 -10.70 -4.66 17.08
CA LYS A 144 -9.31 -5.15 17.03
C LYS A 144 -8.69 -5.23 18.44
N PRO A 145 -8.33 -6.44 18.94
CA PRO A 145 -7.81 -6.61 20.30
C PRO A 145 -6.57 -5.77 20.62
N PHE A 146 -5.66 -5.57 19.65
CA PHE A 146 -4.44 -4.79 19.86
C PHE A 146 -4.69 -3.28 20.02
N LEU A 147 -5.91 -2.80 19.74
CA LEU A 147 -6.34 -1.42 19.94
C LEU A 147 -7.09 -1.18 21.26
N GLU A 148 -7.37 -2.22 22.05
CA GLU A 148 -8.20 -2.12 23.26
C GLU A 148 -7.73 -1.01 24.21
N ARG A 149 -6.41 -0.89 24.42
CA ARG A 149 -5.83 0.14 25.30
C ARG A 149 -5.92 1.57 24.76
N ARG A 150 -6.19 1.72 23.46
CA ARG A 150 -6.25 3.01 22.75
C ARG A 150 -7.66 3.41 22.35
N ILE A 151 -8.63 2.50 22.41
CA ILE A 151 -9.92 2.73 21.77
C ILE A 151 -10.66 3.96 22.30
N GLN A 152 -10.52 4.28 23.60
CA GLN A 152 -11.12 5.51 24.14
C GLN A 152 -10.48 6.78 23.56
N ILE A 153 -9.17 6.77 23.31
CA ILE A 153 -8.48 7.88 22.63
C ILE A 153 -8.99 7.99 21.19
N LEU A 154 -9.10 6.87 20.47
CA LEU A 154 -9.56 6.84 19.07
C LEU A 154 -11.02 7.29 18.93
N ARG A 155 -11.90 6.88 19.86
CA ARG A 155 -13.30 7.38 19.93
C ARG A 155 -13.33 8.89 20.09
N ASN A 156 -12.47 9.47 20.92
CA ASN A 156 -12.39 10.91 21.11
C ASN A 156 -11.81 11.62 19.87
N VAL A 157 -10.84 11.02 19.17
CA VAL A 157 -10.31 11.54 17.90
C VAL A 157 -11.42 11.65 16.86
N VAL A 158 -12.19 10.59 16.64
CA VAL A 158 -13.27 10.57 15.64
C VAL A 158 -14.38 11.56 16.00
N ARG A 159 -14.75 11.65 17.28
CA ARG A 159 -15.71 12.66 17.76
C ARG A 159 -15.20 14.08 17.52
N ALA A 160 -13.96 14.35 17.88
CA ALA A 160 -13.33 15.66 17.68
C ALA A 160 -13.31 16.03 16.19
N HIS A 161 -12.93 15.09 15.32
CA HIS A 161 -12.94 15.28 13.87
C HIS A 161 -14.33 15.66 13.35
N ASN A 162 -15.34 14.85 13.69
CA ASN A 162 -16.73 15.05 13.24
C ASN A 162 -17.34 16.35 13.78
N GLN A 163 -16.82 16.89 14.89
CA GLN A 163 -17.24 18.15 15.49
C GLN A 163 -16.42 19.38 15.03
N GLY A 164 -15.49 19.20 14.09
CA GLY A 164 -14.61 20.28 13.62
C GLY A 164 -13.51 20.68 14.60
N MET A 165 -13.29 19.91 15.67
CA MET A 165 -12.24 20.12 16.66
C MET A 165 -10.90 19.53 16.18
N TYR A 166 -10.46 19.94 14.99
CA TYR A 166 -9.35 19.30 14.26
C TYR A 166 -8.02 19.33 15.01
N HIS A 167 -7.70 20.40 15.77
CA HIS A 167 -6.50 20.40 16.62
C HIS A 167 -6.47 19.23 17.60
N LEU A 168 -7.62 18.93 18.23
CA LEU A 168 -7.72 17.82 19.19
C LEU A 168 -7.65 16.46 18.49
N ALA A 169 -8.31 16.32 17.33
CA ALA A 169 -8.26 15.10 16.54
C ALA A 169 -6.80 14.80 16.11
N VAL A 170 -6.10 15.81 15.57
CA VAL A 170 -4.72 15.68 15.12
C VAL A 170 -3.79 15.32 16.27
N LEU A 171 -3.81 16.08 17.37
CA LEU A 171 -2.97 15.80 18.55
C LEU A 171 -3.26 14.42 19.15
N GLY A 172 -4.54 14.04 19.20
CA GLY A 172 -5.00 12.76 19.71
C GLY A 172 -4.43 11.60 18.92
N ILE A 173 -4.49 11.64 17.59
CA ILE A 173 -4.07 10.51 16.74
C ILE A 173 -2.55 10.44 16.52
N ILE A 174 -1.91 11.58 16.28
CA ILE A 174 -0.47 11.64 15.94
C ILE A 174 0.41 11.18 17.10
N SER A 175 -0.05 11.39 18.34
CA SER A 175 0.62 10.89 19.54
C SER A 175 0.60 9.36 19.63
N GLN A 176 -0.33 8.68 18.94
CA GLN A 176 -0.47 7.22 18.97
C GLN A 176 0.40 6.49 17.94
N TYR A 177 0.92 7.19 16.93
CA TYR A 177 1.62 6.57 15.79
C TYR A 177 2.82 5.71 16.19
N GLU A 178 3.70 6.22 17.04
CA GLU A 178 4.85 5.44 17.49
C GLU A 178 4.39 4.32 18.43
N GLY A 179 3.48 4.64 19.35
CA GLY A 179 3.03 3.71 20.39
C GLY A 179 2.32 2.47 19.83
N ILE A 180 1.47 2.62 18.81
CA ILE A 180 0.77 1.47 18.20
C ILE A 180 1.76 0.52 17.52
N ILE A 181 2.77 1.05 16.82
CA ILE A 181 3.79 0.25 16.13
C ILE A 181 4.69 -0.46 17.15
N VAL A 182 5.14 0.25 18.19
CA VAL A 182 5.97 -0.30 19.27
C VAL A 182 5.25 -1.46 19.98
N ASP A 183 3.97 -1.28 20.28
CA ASP A 183 3.14 -2.31 20.91
C ASP A 183 2.95 -3.52 20.00
N ALA A 184 2.71 -3.31 18.70
CA ALA A 184 2.52 -4.39 17.72
C ALA A 184 3.73 -5.33 17.64
N PHE A 185 4.95 -4.78 17.71
CA PHE A 185 6.19 -5.55 17.76
C PHE A 185 6.60 -5.99 19.18
N SER A 186 5.80 -5.67 20.20
CA SER A 186 6.10 -5.95 21.62
C SER A 186 7.47 -5.44 22.07
N ILE A 187 7.90 -4.28 21.57
CA ILE A 187 9.19 -3.68 21.92
C ILE A 187 9.09 -2.97 23.27
N THR A 188 10.00 -3.30 24.18
CA THR A 188 10.11 -2.67 25.51
C THR A 188 11.35 -1.78 25.60
N GLY A 189 11.35 -0.82 26.54
CA GLY A 189 12.48 0.09 26.78
C GLY A 189 12.49 1.32 25.85
N HIS A 190 13.60 2.07 25.86
CA HIS A 190 13.70 3.32 25.09
C HIS A 190 13.69 3.06 23.57
N VAL A 191 12.86 3.82 22.85
CA VAL A 191 12.76 3.86 21.39
C VAL A 191 13.30 5.20 20.92
N ASN A 192 14.37 5.18 20.12
CA ASN A 192 14.93 6.35 19.47
C ASN A 192 14.65 6.29 17.96
N GLY A 193 14.99 7.34 17.22
CA GLY A 193 14.74 7.42 15.77
C GLY A 193 15.26 6.22 14.96
N HIS A 194 16.41 5.64 15.33
CA HIS A 194 16.90 4.43 14.65
C HIS A 194 16.05 3.19 14.93
N ILE A 195 15.59 3.01 16.17
CA ILE A 195 14.70 1.89 16.51
C ILE A 195 13.35 2.10 15.83
N GLN A 196 12.82 3.33 15.84
CA GLN A 196 11.58 3.67 15.13
C GLN A 196 11.68 3.37 13.63
N GLN A 197 12.83 3.67 13.02
CA GLN A 197 13.08 3.33 11.63
C GLN A 197 13.07 1.81 11.40
N ILE A 198 13.74 1.03 12.25
CA ILE A 198 13.71 -0.45 12.16
C ILE A 198 12.27 -0.97 12.20
N LEU A 199 11.45 -0.45 13.12
CA LEU A 199 10.06 -0.86 13.27
C LEU A 199 9.24 -0.55 12.01
N LEU A 200 9.37 0.66 11.46
CA LEU A 200 8.69 1.05 10.23
C LEU A 200 9.12 0.23 9.02
N GLU A 201 10.42 -0.11 8.92
CA GLU A 201 10.93 -0.96 7.83
C GLU A 201 10.33 -2.38 7.90
N HIS A 202 10.23 -2.97 9.10
CA HIS A 202 9.63 -4.29 9.25
C HIS A 202 8.11 -4.28 9.07
N LEU A 203 7.46 -3.15 9.37
CA LEU A 203 6.02 -2.98 9.14
C LEU A 203 5.69 -2.78 7.64
N LEU A 204 6.47 -1.97 6.92
CA LEU A 204 6.07 -1.40 5.64
C LEU A 204 7.01 -1.68 4.44
N LYS A 205 8.15 -2.34 4.62
CA LYS A 205 9.11 -2.63 3.52
C LYS A 205 9.28 -4.12 3.20
N HIS A 206 8.37 -4.98 3.63
CA HIS A 206 8.58 -6.41 3.45
C HIS A 206 8.40 -6.86 1.98
N LYS A 207 9.22 -7.83 1.58
CA LYS A 207 9.38 -8.39 0.23
C LYS A 207 8.46 -9.60 -0.05
N ASN A 208 7.17 -9.51 0.23
CA ASN A 208 6.24 -10.53 -0.29
C ASN A 208 5.69 -10.09 -1.64
N VAL A 209 5.88 -10.98 -2.61
CA VAL A 209 5.93 -10.80 -4.07
C VAL A 209 4.57 -10.55 -4.73
N ILE A 210 3.52 -10.22 -3.96
CA ILE A 210 2.13 -10.37 -4.44
C ILE A 210 1.17 -9.30 -3.90
N SER A 211 1.65 -8.08 -3.68
CA SER A 211 0.76 -7.00 -3.27
C SER A 211 1.01 -5.81 -4.17
N PHE A 212 -0.05 -5.26 -4.77
CA PHE A 212 -0.10 -3.94 -5.41
C PHE A 212 0.09 -2.81 -4.36
N GLY A 213 0.98 -3.05 -3.38
CA GLY A 213 0.85 -2.58 -2.02
C GLY A 213 1.28 -1.14 -1.84
N PHE A 214 0.46 -0.39 -1.13
CA PHE A 214 0.78 0.96 -0.70
C PHE A 214 1.94 1.01 0.31
N ASP A 215 2.41 -0.11 0.84
CA ASP A 215 3.33 -0.17 1.99
C ASP A 215 4.60 0.66 1.77
N LYS A 216 5.28 0.51 0.62
CA LYS A 216 6.48 1.29 0.31
C LYS A 216 6.14 2.78 0.17
N VAL A 217 5.04 3.09 -0.49
CA VAL A 217 4.58 4.47 -0.71
C VAL A 217 4.22 5.14 0.62
N ILE A 218 3.55 4.41 1.52
CA ILE A 218 3.23 4.85 2.88
C ILE A 218 4.49 4.99 3.72
N TYR A 219 5.46 4.08 3.60
CA TYR A 219 6.76 4.23 4.26
C TYR A 219 7.43 5.54 3.85
N ASP A 220 7.47 5.82 2.55
CA ASP A 220 8.09 7.03 2.01
C ASP A 220 7.31 8.29 2.46
N TYR A 221 5.97 8.23 2.44
CA TYR A 221 5.09 9.28 2.96
C TYR A 221 5.33 9.54 4.45
N TYR A 222 5.41 8.49 5.27
CA TYR A 222 5.61 8.59 6.71
C TYR A 222 6.95 9.27 7.04
N ASN A 223 8.02 8.89 6.36
CA ASN A 223 9.32 9.51 6.58
C ASN A 223 9.37 10.97 6.09
N SER A 224 8.75 11.25 4.94
CA SER A 224 8.82 12.56 4.28
C SER A 224 7.83 13.59 4.83
N ASN A 225 6.81 13.15 5.58
CA ASN A 225 5.80 14.04 6.15
C ASN A 225 5.75 13.99 7.67
N ILE A 226 5.83 12.81 8.28
CA ILE A 226 5.59 12.62 9.71
C ILE A 226 6.87 12.72 10.54
N LEU A 227 7.95 12.05 10.11
CA LEU A 227 9.23 12.03 10.82
C LEU A 227 10.18 13.18 10.47
N VAL A 228 9.70 14.16 9.71
CA VAL A 228 10.46 15.34 9.31
C VAL A 228 10.93 16.10 10.55
N SER A 229 12.23 16.42 10.59
CA SER A 229 12.82 17.27 11.60
C SER A 229 12.37 18.72 11.44
N PHE A 230 12.38 19.48 12.54
CA PHE A 230 12.04 20.90 12.50
C PHE A 230 12.98 21.70 13.39
N ARG A 231 12.98 23.02 13.19
CA ARG A 231 13.66 23.99 14.03
C ARG A 231 12.70 25.12 14.37
N HIS A 232 12.76 25.62 15.61
CA HIS A 232 11.91 26.74 16.02
C HIS A 232 12.25 28.00 15.22
N GLY A 233 11.22 28.65 14.69
CA GLY A 233 11.34 29.90 13.92
C GLY A 233 11.66 29.71 12.44
N GLU A 234 11.84 28.48 11.95
CA GLU A 234 11.93 28.18 10.51
C GLU A 234 10.54 27.83 9.97
N GLU A 235 10.28 28.20 8.71
CA GLU A 235 9.05 27.79 8.02
C GLU A 235 9.02 26.27 7.87
N LEU A 236 7.96 25.68 8.37
CA LEU A 236 7.61 24.30 8.05
C LEU A 236 6.94 24.34 6.69
N GLY A 237 7.46 23.56 5.73
CA GLY A 237 6.75 23.29 4.47
C GLY A 237 5.39 22.63 4.73
N ALA A 238 4.69 22.23 3.67
CA ALA A 238 3.35 21.61 3.73
C ALA A 238 3.25 20.24 4.46
N ASN A 239 4.25 19.87 5.25
CA ASN A 239 4.41 18.57 5.86
C ASN A 239 3.77 18.49 7.25
N ILE A 240 3.14 17.36 7.56
CA ILE A 240 2.53 17.07 8.87
C ILE A 240 3.61 16.54 9.84
N SER A 241 4.59 17.38 10.19
CA SER A 241 5.67 16.95 11.09
C SER A 241 5.15 16.67 12.49
N ARG A 242 5.26 15.40 12.93
CA ARG A 242 4.91 14.98 14.30
C ARG A 242 5.71 15.74 15.34
N HIS A 243 7.00 15.89 15.10
CA HIS A 243 7.87 16.61 16.03
C HIS A 243 7.46 18.07 16.13
N ALA A 244 7.22 18.74 15.01
CA ALA A 244 6.82 20.15 15.03
C ALA A 244 5.48 20.36 15.75
N ILE A 245 4.48 19.51 15.49
CA ILE A 245 3.17 19.60 16.13
C ILE A 245 3.28 19.33 17.64
N LEU A 246 3.90 18.21 18.05
CA LEU A 246 3.95 17.81 19.45
C LEU A 246 4.86 18.71 20.32
N HIS A 247 5.82 19.40 19.71
CA HIS A 247 6.68 20.37 20.40
C HIS A 247 6.25 21.84 20.18
N GLY A 248 5.08 22.08 19.58
CA GLY A 248 4.54 23.43 19.39
C GLY A 248 5.29 24.31 18.38
N GLY A 249 6.13 23.70 17.54
CA GLY A 249 6.76 24.36 16.39
C GLY A 249 5.81 24.59 15.22
N HIS A 250 4.71 23.83 15.13
CA HIS A 250 3.61 24.03 14.19
C HIS A 250 2.31 24.20 14.98
N THR A 251 1.59 25.30 14.78
CA THR A 251 0.35 25.60 15.53
C THR A 251 -0.89 25.69 14.63
N ASP A 252 -0.72 25.93 13.34
CA ASP A 252 -1.82 26.11 12.38
C ASP A 252 -2.21 24.79 11.66
N PHE A 253 -2.09 23.67 12.35
CA PHE A 253 -2.37 22.34 11.79
C PHE A 253 -3.83 21.91 11.91
N GLY A 254 -4.69 22.69 12.58
CA GLY A 254 -6.05 22.30 12.93
C GLY A 254 -7.06 22.49 11.80
N THR A 255 -6.83 21.85 10.67
CA THR A 255 -7.71 21.91 9.49
C THR A 255 -8.34 20.54 9.21
N LEU A 256 -9.48 20.54 8.50
CA LEU A 256 -10.14 19.32 8.06
C LEU A 256 -9.20 18.42 7.23
N PRO A 257 -8.49 18.93 6.20
CA PRO A 257 -7.59 18.09 5.39
C PRO A 257 -6.47 17.45 6.21
N ILE A 258 -5.83 18.21 7.13
CA ILE A 258 -4.77 17.65 7.98
C ILE A 258 -5.34 16.58 8.89
N SER A 259 -6.50 16.81 9.51
CA SER A 259 -7.15 15.82 10.36
C SER A 259 -7.51 14.54 9.60
N LEU A 260 -7.99 14.63 8.36
CA LEU A 260 -8.24 13.46 7.51
C LEU A 260 -6.94 12.71 7.23
N LYS A 261 -5.91 13.41 6.76
CA LYS A 261 -4.60 12.80 6.42
C LYS A 261 -4.03 11.99 7.57
N VAL A 262 -4.09 12.51 8.80
CA VAL A 262 -3.56 11.77 9.96
C VAL A 262 -4.44 10.61 10.41
N ILE A 263 -5.76 10.70 10.21
CA ILE A 263 -6.69 9.61 10.52
C ILE A 263 -6.52 8.47 9.51
N LEU A 264 -6.48 8.80 8.21
CA LEU A 264 -6.30 7.81 7.13
C LEU A 264 -4.95 7.10 7.21
N LEU A 265 -3.87 7.83 7.53
CA LEU A 265 -2.58 7.20 7.78
C LEU A 265 -2.64 6.24 8.99
N PHE A 266 -3.39 6.59 10.03
CA PHE A 266 -3.56 5.69 11.17
C PHE A 266 -4.33 4.43 10.80
N ASP A 267 -5.43 4.56 10.04
CA ASP A 267 -6.21 3.41 9.56
C ASP A 267 -5.33 2.45 8.75
N PHE A 268 -4.51 3.00 7.85
CA PHE A 268 -3.54 2.21 7.10
C PHE A 268 -2.57 1.44 8.02
N LEU A 269 -2.01 2.10 9.04
CA LEU A 269 -1.12 1.45 10.00
C LEU A 269 -1.82 0.33 10.78
N VAL A 270 -3.10 0.50 11.11
CA VAL A 270 -3.91 -0.52 11.78
C VAL A 270 -4.02 -1.77 10.91
N ASP A 271 -4.27 -1.60 9.61
CA ASP A 271 -4.36 -2.73 8.67
C ASP A 271 -2.99 -3.41 8.49
N ALA A 272 -1.93 -2.62 8.30
CA ALA A 272 -0.57 -3.17 8.20
C ALA A 272 -0.13 -3.95 9.46
N ILE A 273 -0.61 -3.55 10.64
CA ILE A 273 -0.36 -4.25 11.90
C ILE A 273 -1.16 -5.56 11.99
N GLU A 274 -2.40 -5.58 11.51
CA GLU A 274 -3.22 -6.80 11.49
C GLU A 274 -2.61 -7.90 10.63
N GLU A 275 -1.86 -7.52 9.59
CA GLU A 275 -1.13 -8.44 8.70
C GLU A 275 0.25 -8.89 9.24
N LEU A 276 0.63 -8.50 10.46
CA LEU A 276 1.91 -8.93 11.04
C LEU A 276 1.91 -10.42 11.37
N THR A 277 2.93 -11.11 10.89
CA THR A 277 3.17 -12.52 11.21
C THR A 277 4.07 -12.64 12.44
N PRO A 278 3.99 -13.75 13.22
CA PRO A 278 4.89 -14.00 14.33
C PRO A 278 6.38 -13.99 13.94
N GLU A 279 6.70 -14.45 12.73
CA GLU A 279 8.05 -14.41 12.17
C GLU A 279 8.54 -12.97 11.98
N ARG A 280 7.73 -12.09 11.38
CA ARG A 280 8.05 -10.67 11.22
C ARG A 280 8.26 -9.98 12.56
N ILE A 281 7.44 -10.32 13.55
CA ILE A 281 7.57 -9.79 14.90
C ILE A 281 8.92 -10.19 15.50
N LEU A 282 9.28 -11.47 15.42
CA LEU A 282 10.54 -12.00 15.94
C LEU A 282 11.76 -11.41 15.22
N ASP A 283 11.72 -11.29 13.90
CA ASP A 283 12.79 -10.70 13.10
C ASP A 283 13.04 -9.24 13.48
N CYS A 284 11.97 -8.47 13.64
CA CYS A 284 12.06 -7.09 14.08
C CYS A 284 12.66 -6.98 15.49
N GLN A 285 12.20 -7.83 16.42
CA GLN A 285 12.73 -7.87 17.80
C GLN A 285 14.25 -8.14 17.80
N ASN A 286 14.69 -9.14 17.04
CA ASN A 286 16.11 -9.48 16.88
C ASN A 286 16.91 -8.30 16.29
N ALA A 287 16.36 -7.59 15.30
CA ALA A 287 16.99 -6.42 14.72
C ALA A 287 17.15 -5.27 15.74
N VAL A 288 16.13 -5.02 16.56
CA VAL A 288 16.17 -4.02 17.63
C VAL A 288 17.21 -4.38 18.70
N GLU A 289 17.23 -5.63 19.16
CA GLU A 289 18.22 -6.12 20.15
C GLU A 289 19.65 -5.97 19.63
N LYS A 290 19.90 -6.40 18.39
CA LYS A 290 21.20 -6.23 17.74
C LYS A 290 21.63 -4.77 17.67
N LYS A 291 20.69 -3.85 17.41
CA LYS A 291 20.99 -2.41 17.39
C LYS A 291 21.31 -1.88 18.79
N ARG A 292 20.63 -2.36 19.84
CA ARG A 292 20.89 -1.99 21.23
C ARG A 292 22.26 -2.47 21.71
N ASN A 293 22.66 -3.67 21.32
CA ASN A 293 23.94 -4.28 21.72
C ASN A 293 25.17 -3.75 20.96
N LYS A 294 24.95 -2.95 19.90
CA LYS A 294 26.01 -2.26 19.14
C LYS A 294 26.36 -0.87 19.70
N LYS A 295 25.83 -0.50 20.86
CA LYS A 295 26.16 0.75 21.56
C LYS A 295 27.40 0.61 22.41
#